data_AF-A0A1F2R658-F1
#
_entry.id   AF-A0A1F2R658-F1
#
_cell.length_a   1.000
_cell.length_b   1.000
_cell.length_c   1.000
_cell.angle_alpha   90.00
_cell.angle_beta   90.00
_cell.angle_gamma   90.00
#
_symmetry.space_group_name_H-M   'P 1'
#
loop_
_entity.id
_entity.type
_entity.pdbx_description
1 polymer ?
#
loop_
_entity_poly.entity_id
_entity_poly.type
_entity_poly.pdbx_seq_one_letter_code
_entity_poly.pdbx_strand_id
1 'polypeptide(L)'
;MTSGIENTVLRNSLFAARAALRTPTRRPKDRLKPQPMRVERDGKTQIIHARWQDHWKVIHLPIFPVPAHIDRRAYSSGIESTSMDVFELEEKGEDVARRFGADKVLPPASRLEDFARFIAKMAYGYAVEKYGLNAFDEVYVLPAILGKSDDIGRWVGCSDRREFPVRDCNISVGFVILPEDELVVKIKMFPRFDGAEYIVVVGRVKALYRDWVHSRGERG
;
A
#
# COMPACT_ATOMS: atom_id res chain seq x y z
N MET A 1 11.51 4.91 -13.56
CA MET A 1 10.22 5.53 -13.16
C MET A 1 9.57 4.82 -11.97
N THR A 2 9.36 3.49 -11.96
CA THR A 2 8.64 2.81 -10.86
C THR A 2 9.42 2.64 -9.55
N SER A 3 10.72 2.94 -9.53
CA SER A 3 11.56 2.96 -8.32
C SER A 3 11.24 4.15 -7.41
N GLY A 4 10.69 5.24 -7.94
CA GLY A 4 10.29 6.41 -7.16
C GLY A 4 9.15 6.10 -6.19
N ILE A 5 8.10 5.45 -6.69
CA ILE A 5 6.92 5.04 -5.91
C ILE A 5 7.31 4.11 -4.75
N GLU A 6 8.11 3.08 -5.03
CA GLU A 6 8.61 2.19 -3.97
C GLU A 6 9.45 2.94 -2.95
N ASN A 7 10.29 3.88 -3.38
CA ASN A 7 11.11 4.66 -2.47
C ASN A 7 10.24 5.54 -1.55
N THR A 8 9.23 6.21 -2.09
CA THR A 8 8.28 7.03 -1.31
C THR A 8 7.62 6.20 -0.23
N VAL A 9 6.96 5.09 -0.58
CA VAL A 9 6.20 4.31 0.41
C VAL A 9 7.11 3.52 1.35
N LEU A 10 8.08 2.78 0.80
CA LEU A 10 8.87 1.83 1.60
C LEU A 10 10.02 2.47 2.37
N ARG A 11 10.51 3.65 1.95
CA ARG A 11 11.62 4.35 2.62
C ARG A 11 11.24 5.67 3.28
N ASN A 12 10.17 6.35 2.84
CA ASN A 12 9.76 7.59 3.51
C ASN A 12 8.62 7.28 4.48
N SER A 13 7.58 6.59 4.03
CA SER A 13 6.38 6.35 4.85
C SER A 13 6.53 5.21 5.85
N LEU A 14 7.06 4.07 5.42
CA LEU A 14 7.10 2.84 6.21
C LEU A 14 8.50 2.52 6.79
N PHE A 15 9.46 3.44 6.73
CA PHE A 15 10.85 3.13 7.09
C PHE A 15 11.03 2.67 8.53
N ALA A 16 10.62 3.48 9.50
CA ALA A 16 10.82 3.19 10.92
C ALA A 16 10.02 1.95 11.34
N ALA A 17 8.77 1.83 10.87
CA ALA A 17 7.94 0.65 11.11
C ALA A 17 8.56 -0.64 10.54
N ARG A 18 9.05 -0.62 9.29
CA ARG A 18 9.73 -1.79 8.69
C ARG A 18 11.04 -2.13 9.37
N ALA A 19 11.73 -1.17 9.97
CA ALA A 19 12.92 -1.42 10.77
C ALA A 19 12.55 -2.12 12.09
N ALA A 20 11.54 -1.61 12.80
CA ALA A 20 11.01 -2.19 14.04
C ALA A 20 10.49 -3.62 13.83
N LEU A 21 9.74 -3.85 12.75
CA LEU A 21 9.23 -5.17 12.36
C LEU A 21 10.29 -6.10 11.74
N ARG A 22 11.55 -5.64 11.65
CA ARG A 22 12.67 -6.41 11.08
C ARG A 22 12.39 -6.96 9.66
N THR A 23 11.55 -6.28 8.87
CA THR A 23 11.21 -6.68 7.50
C THR A 23 12.48 -6.82 6.65
N PRO A 24 12.59 -7.72 5.67
CA PRO A 24 13.77 -7.78 4.80
C PRO A 24 14.06 -6.45 4.07
N THR A 25 15.34 -6.12 3.89
CA THR A 25 15.80 -4.98 3.09
C THR A 25 17.05 -5.32 2.31
N ARG A 26 17.13 -4.82 1.07
CA ARG A 26 18.34 -4.94 0.23
C ARG A 26 19.47 -4.00 0.67
N ARG A 27 19.18 -3.04 1.56
CA ARG A 27 20.14 -2.03 2.02
C ARG A 27 20.16 -1.95 3.55
N PRO A 28 20.67 -2.97 4.26
CA PRO A 28 20.67 -3.00 5.73
C PRO A 28 21.48 -1.85 6.34
N LYS A 29 22.58 -1.44 5.70
CA LYS A 29 23.40 -0.31 6.16
C LYS A 29 22.66 1.03 6.14
N ASP A 30 21.69 1.21 5.24
CA ASP A 30 20.90 2.45 5.16
C ASP A 30 19.95 2.59 6.36
N ARG A 31 19.62 1.50 7.08
CA ARG A 31 18.84 1.57 8.33
C ARG A 31 19.54 2.34 9.43
N LEU A 32 20.87 2.31 9.45
CA LEU A 32 21.68 2.96 10.49
C LEU A 32 21.80 4.47 10.27
N LYS A 33 21.43 4.96 9.08
CA LYS A 33 21.48 6.39 8.75
C LYS A 33 20.26 7.11 9.32
N PRO A 34 20.43 8.32 9.89
CA PRO A 34 19.31 9.17 10.24
C PRO A 34 18.41 9.44 9.03
N GLN A 35 17.09 9.40 9.26
CA GLN A 35 16.06 9.70 8.26
C GLN A 35 15.20 10.90 8.70
N PRO A 36 14.60 11.64 7.76
CA PRO A 36 13.77 12.79 8.07
C PRO A 36 12.51 12.36 8.81
N MET A 37 12.29 12.96 9.98
CA MET A 37 11.07 12.87 10.78
C MET A 37 10.47 14.27 10.89
N ARG A 38 9.16 14.36 10.68
CA ARG A 38 8.43 15.62 10.78
C ARG A 38 7.95 15.82 12.21
N VAL A 39 8.19 17.00 12.76
CA VAL A 39 7.72 17.40 14.09
C VAL A 39 7.09 18.78 14.01
N GLU A 40 6.23 19.12 14.96
CA GLU A 40 5.74 20.48 15.15
C GLU A 40 6.36 21.09 16.40
N ARG A 41 6.75 22.36 16.31
CA ARG A 41 7.20 23.20 17.42
C ARG A 41 6.63 24.60 17.23
N ASP A 42 5.94 25.11 18.23
CA ASP A 42 5.31 26.44 18.23
C ASP A 42 4.40 26.62 16.99
N GLY A 43 3.64 25.58 16.65
CA GLY A 43 2.74 25.55 15.48
C GLY A 43 3.45 25.49 14.12
N LYS A 44 4.79 25.33 14.07
CA LYS A 44 5.56 25.24 12.83
C LYS A 44 6.04 23.81 12.60
N THR A 45 5.81 23.30 11.39
CA THR A 45 6.41 22.03 10.95
C THR A 45 7.91 22.19 10.76
N GLN A 46 8.69 21.33 11.40
CA GLN A 46 10.14 21.21 11.24
C GLN A 46 10.50 19.78 10.82
N ILE A 47 11.62 19.63 10.12
CA ILE A 47 12.20 18.32 9.80
C ILE A 47 13.42 18.13 10.69
N ILE A 48 13.37 17.10 11.52
CA ILE A 48 14.53 16.62 12.27
C ILE A 48 15.01 15.30 11.68
N HIS A 49 16.25 14.91 11.93
CA HIS A 49 16.80 13.65 11.44
C HIS A 49 17.01 12.71 12.61
N ALA A 50 16.32 11.56 12.60
CA ALA A 50 16.38 10.57 13.66
C ALA A 50 16.78 9.20 13.10
N ARG A 51 17.54 8.42 13.88
CA ARG A 51 17.77 7.00 13.56
C ARG A 51 16.47 6.25 13.81
N TRP A 52 16.31 5.08 13.18
CA TRP A 52 15.06 4.32 13.30
C TRP A 52 14.69 3.95 14.75
N GLN A 53 15.67 3.81 15.64
CA GLN A 53 15.46 3.53 17.06
C GLN A 53 14.77 4.69 17.80
N ASP A 54 15.07 5.93 17.39
CA ASP A 54 14.52 7.15 18.02
C ASP A 54 13.35 7.72 17.21
N HIS A 55 13.14 7.22 15.99
CA HIS A 55 12.06 7.63 15.10
C HIS A 55 10.71 7.14 15.61
N TRP A 56 9.64 7.87 15.28
CA TRP A 56 8.27 7.37 15.49
C TRP A 56 7.98 6.19 14.57
N LYS A 57 7.71 5.03 15.18
CA LYS A 57 7.51 3.74 14.48
C LYS A 57 6.02 3.51 14.28
N VAL A 58 5.51 4.19 13.27
CA VAL A 58 4.09 4.21 12.94
C VAL A 58 3.84 3.63 11.55
N ILE A 59 2.73 2.91 11.40
CA ILE A 59 2.18 2.50 10.11
C ILE A 59 0.93 3.34 9.87
N HIS A 60 0.95 4.16 8.83
CA HIS A 60 -0.21 4.88 8.32
C HIS A 60 -0.67 4.24 7.02
N LEU A 61 -1.88 3.68 7.03
CA LEU A 61 -2.49 3.02 5.88
C LEU A 61 -3.75 3.78 5.46
N PRO A 62 -3.76 4.44 4.30
CA PRO A 62 -4.95 5.16 3.85
C PRO A 62 -6.07 4.16 3.57
N ILE A 63 -7.26 4.51 4.00
CA ILE A 63 -8.51 3.83 3.63
C ILE A 63 -9.08 4.59 2.45
N PHE A 64 -9.29 3.87 1.36
CA PHE A 64 -9.89 4.39 0.14
C PHE A 64 -11.33 3.90 0.03
N PRO A 65 -12.20 4.61 -0.71
CA PRO A 65 -13.43 4.01 -1.20
C PRO A 65 -13.15 2.73 -2.00
N VAL A 66 -14.17 1.91 -2.23
CA VAL A 66 -14.14 0.81 -3.22
C VAL A 66 -13.69 1.37 -4.59
N PRO A 67 -12.96 0.64 -5.44
CA PRO A 67 -12.61 1.09 -6.79
C PRO A 67 -13.85 1.55 -7.57
N ALA A 68 -13.77 2.69 -8.24
CA ALA A 68 -14.92 3.24 -8.96
C ALA A 68 -15.44 2.30 -10.06
N HIS A 69 -14.57 1.44 -10.61
CA HIS A 69 -14.97 0.41 -11.56
C HIS A 69 -15.91 -0.64 -10.95
N ILE A 70 -15.71 -1.00 -9.68
CA ILE A 70 -16.49 -2.03 -9.00
C ILE A 70 -17.88 -1.51 -8.60
N ASP A 71 -17.95 -0.31 -8.00
CA ASP A 71 -19.23 0.29 -7.56
C ASP A 71 -19.94 1.09 -8.68
N ARG A 72 -19.31 1.19 -9.85
CA ARG A 72 -19.81 1.89 -11.06
C ARG A 72 -20.14 3.36 -10.81
N ARG A 73 -19.51 4.01 -9.83
CA ARG A 73 -19.72 5.44 -9.58
C ARG A 73 -19.12 6.29 -10.70
N ALA A 74 -19.66 7.50 -10.85
CA ALA A 74 -19.03 8.51 -11.71
C ALA A 74 -17.60 8.80 -11.20
N TYR A 75 -16.64 8.84 -12.13
CA TYR A 75 -15.23 9.01 -11.80
C TYR A 75 -14.55 9.95 -12.79
N SER A 76 -13.85 10.94 -12.26
CA SER A 76 -13.07 11.92 -13.03
C SER A 76 -11.58 11.58 -13.04
N SER A 77 -10.92 11.65 -11.88
CA SER A 77 -9.47 11.45 -11.76
C SER A 77 -9.02 11.21 -10.31
N GLY A 78 -7.75 10.83 -10.13
CA GLY A 78 -7.08 10.76 -8.83
C GLY A 78 -7.58 9.66 -7.90
N ILE A 79 -7.30 9.81 -6.62
CA ILE A 79 -7.83 8.96 -5.55
C ILE A 79 -7.99 9.79 -4.28
N GLU A 80 -9.06 9.52 -3.55
CA GLU A 80 -9.37 10.16 -2.27
C GLU A 80 -9.30 9.14 -1.16
N SER A 81 -9.02 9.61 0.05
CA SER A 81 -9.01 8.78 1.26
C SER A 81 -10.19 9.14 2.15
N THR A 82 -10.93 8.14 2.60
CA THR A 82 -12.08 8.30 3.51
C THR A 82 -11.64 8.34 4.97
N SER A 83 -10.56 7.64 5.31
CA SER A 83 -10.01 7.55 6.65
C SER A 83 -8.57 7.00 6.59
N MET A 84 -7.93 6.82 7.74
CA MET A 84 -6.57 6.31 7.87
C MET A 84 -6.51 5.30 9.02
N ASP A 85 -6.02 4.09 8.76
CA ASP A 85 -5.62 3.18 9.83
C ASP A 85 -4.23 3.61 10.33
N VAL A 86 -4.07 3.72 11.65
CA VAL A 86 -2.83 4.16 12.30
C VAL A 86 -2.42 3.15 13.37
N PHE A 87 -1.23 2.58 13.21
CA PHE A 87 -0.68 1.60 14.16
C PHE A 87 0.67 2.07 14.69
N GLU A 88 0.76 2.26 16.00
CA GLU A 88 2.00 2.57 16.71
C GLU A 88 2.62 1.28 17.27
N LEU A 89 3.89 1.02 16.93
CA LEU A 89 4.47 -0.32 17.15
C LEU A 89 5.23 -0.49 18.47
N GLU A 90 5.68 0.60 19.09
CA GLU A 90 6.51 0.54 20.30
C GLU A 90 6.13 1.63 21.29
N GLU A 91 5.99 2.86 20.80
CA GLU A 91 5.76 4.04 21.61
C GLU A 91 4.80 4.99 20.92
N LYS A 92 4.08 5.77 21.74
CA LYS A 92 3.16 6.79 21.25
C LYS A 92 3.91 7.98 20.69
N GLY A 93 3.32 8.63 19.69
CA GLY A 93 3.87 9.83 19.06
C GLY A 93 4.13 10.97 20.05
N GLU A 94 3.34 11.10 21.11
CA GLU A 94 3.53 12.12 22.15
C GLU A 94 4.82 11.89 22.96
N ASP A 95 5.17 10.64 23.24
CA ASP A 95 6.38 10.31 23.98
C ASP A 95 7.62 10.54 23.12
N VAL A 96 7.56 10.19 21.82
CA VAL A 96 8.60 10.54 20.84
C VAL A 96 8.77 12.06 20.78
N ALA A 97 7.67 12.81 20.67
CA ALA A 97 7.70 14.27 20.58
C ALA A 97 8.40 14.89 21.80
N ARG A 98 8.07 14.41 23.00
CA ARG A 98 8.68 14.87 24.26
C ARG A 98 10.20 14.68 24.28
N ARG A 99 10.71 13.53 23.81
CA ARG A 99 12.17 13.29 23.73
C ARG A 99 12.90 14.30 22.84
N PHE A 100 12.23 14.78 21.80
CA PHE A 100 12.79 15.78 20.90
C PHE A 100 12.42 17.21 21.28
N GLY A 101 11.74 17.45 22.41
CA GLY A 101 11.26 18.79 22.75
C GLY A 101 10.38 19.37 21.64
N ALA A 102 9.46 18.56 21.13
CA ALA A 102 8.48 18.94 20.12
C ALA A 102 7.06 18.84 20.70
N ASP A 103 6.13 19.59 20.13
CA ASP A 103 4.72 19.57 20.54
C ASP A 103 4.05 18.26 20.08
N LYS A 104 4.37 17.82 18.87
CA LYS A 104 3.92 16.54 18.29
C LYS A 104 4.87 16.04 17.21
N VAL A 105 4.89 14.73 17.01
CA VAL A 105 5.42 14.13 15.78
C VAL A 105 4.31 14.10 14.74
N LEU A 106 4.65 14.42 13.49
CA LEU A 106 3.71 14.43 12.39
C LEU A 106 3.85 13.14 11.57
N PRO A 107 2.75 12.61 11.00
CA PRO A 107 2.81 11.48 10.10
C PRO A 107 3.79 11.71 8.94
N PRO A 108 4.47 10.65 8.47
CA PRO A 108 5.28 10.74 7.26
C PRO A 108 4.48 11.34 6.11
N ALA A 109 5.08 12.27 5.38
CA ALA A 109 4.43 12.83 4.20
C ALA A 109 4.35 11.76 3.10
N SER A 110 3.15 11.41 2.67
CA SER A 110 2.91 10.56 1.50
C SER A 110 1.76 11.12 0.69
N ARG A 111 1.92 11.12 -0.63
CA ARG A 111 0.80 11.32 -1.55
C ARG A 111 -0.06 10.05 -1.57
N LEU A 112 -1.38 10.21 -1.61
CA LEU A 112 -2.30 9.08 -1.66
C LEU A 112 -2.13 8.30 -2.96
N GLU A 113 -1.88 9.01 -4.06
CA GLU A 113 -1.65 8.47 -5.39
C GLU A 113 -0.39 7.61 -5.45
N ASP A 114 0.69 8.03 -4.76
CA ASP A 114 1.91 7.23 -4.68
C ASP A 114 1.66 5.92 -3.92
N PHE A 115 0.89 5.97 -2.85
CA PHE A 115 0.51 4.77 -2.09
C PHE A 115 -0.40 3.85 -2.93
N ALA A 116 -1.42 4.39 -3.58
CA ALA A 116 -2.33 3.61 -4.44
C ALA A 116 -1.59 2.97 -5.62
N ARG A 117 -0.66 3.69 -6.27
CA ARG A 117 0.21 3.15 -7.33
C ARG A 117 1.15 2.08 -6.82
N PHE A 118 1.64 2.20 -5.57
CA PHE A 118 2.44 1.17 -4.93
C PHE A 118 1.63 -0.13 -4.74
N ILE A 119 0.40 -0.03 -4.23
CA ILE A 119 -0.52 -1.16 -4.10
C ILE A 119 -0.84 -1.79 -5.45
N ALA A 120 -1.15 -0.97 -6.47
CA ALA A 120 -1.40 -1.46 -7.83
C ALA A 120 -0.19 -2.20 -8.41
N LYS A 121 1.02 -1.71 -8.16
CA LYS A 121 2.26 -2.37 -8.60
C LYS A 121 2.45 -3.72 -7.90
N MET A 122 2.15 -3.81 -6.61
CA MET A 122 2.17 -5.09 -5.89
C MET A 122 1.17 -6.08 -6.48
N ALA A 123 -0.07 -5.63 -6.72
CA ALA A 123 -1.13 -6.44 -7.31
C ALA A 123 -0.76 -6.95 -8.71
N TYR A 124 -0.24 -6.07 -9.57
CA TYR A 124 0.21 -6.44 -10.90
C TYR A 124 1.40 -7.42 -10.85
N GLY A 125 2.35 -7.22 -9.94
CA GLY A 125 3.47 -8.15 -9.74
C GLY A 125 3.01 -9.54 -9.31
N TYR A 126 2.04 -9.62 -8.39
CA TYR A 126 1.42 -10.88 -7.99
C TYR A 126 0.69 -11.55 -9.16
N ALA A 127 -0.08 -10.77 -9.93
CA ALA A 127 -0.81 -11.25 -11.09
C ALA A 127 0.13 -11.83 -12.16
N VAL A 128 1.23 -11.14 -12.46
CA VAL A 128 2.26 -11.63 -13.41
C VAL A 128 2.95 -12.89 -12.88
N GLU A 129 3.21 -13.01 -11.58
CA GLU A 129 3.79 -14.23 -11.01
C GLU A 129 2.85 -15.43 -11.13
N LYS A 130 1.55 -15.23 -10.92
CA LYS A 130 0.53 -16.28 -10.98
C LYS A 130 0.22 -16.73 -12.40
N TYR A 131 0.09 -15.78 -13.33
CA TYR A 131 -0.46 -16.03 -14.67
C TYR A 131 0.56 -15.89 -15.80
N GLY A 132 1.67 -15.21 -15.55
CA GLY A 132 2.64 -14.83 -16.56
C GLY A 132 2.31 -13.49 -17.22
N LEU A 133 3.33 -12.90 -17.86
CA LEU A 133 3.24 -11.56 -18.45
C LEU A 133 2.22 -11.47 -19.60
N ASN A 134 2.07 -12.55 -20.36
CA ASN A 134 1.25 -12.60 -21.58
C ASN A 134 -0.20 -13.09 -21.35
N ALA A 135 -0.61 -13.22 -20.08
CA ALA A 135 -1.91 -13.76 -19.71
C ALA A 135 -3.07 -12.76 -19.83
N PHE A 136 -2.76 -11.48 -20.07
CA PHE A 136 -3.73 -10.40 -20.10
C PHE A 136 -4.05 -10.01 -21.55
N ASP A 137 -5.33 -9.77 -21.83
CA ASP A 137 -5.74 -9.03 -23.02
C ASP A 137 -5.59 -7.53 -22.79
N GLU A 138 -5.81 -7.08 -21.55
CA GLU A 138 -5.63 -5.69 -21.15
C GLU A 138 -5.19 -5.57 -19.69
N VAL A 139 -4.29 -4.63 -19.40
CA VAL A 139 -3.83 -4.34 -18.04
C VAL A 139 -4.20 -2.90 -17.69
N TYR A 140 -5.25 -2.74 -16.89
CA TYR A 140 -5.86 -1.45 -16.59
C TYR A 140 -4.97 -0.55 -15.72
N VAL A 141 -4.26 -1.15 -14.75
CA VAL A 141 -3.45 -0.38 -13.78
C VAL A 141 -2.12 0.12 -14.32
N LEU A 142 -1.65 -0.42 -15.45
CA LEU A 142 -0.29 -0.18 -15.92
C LEU A 142 -0.04 1.29 -16.34
N PRO A 143 -0.95 1.98 -17.06
CA PRO A 143 -0.83 3.41 -17.33
C PRO A 143 -0.67 4.24 -16.05
N ALA A 144 -1.47 3.97 -15.02
CA ALA A 144 -1.43 4.69 -13.75
C ALA A 144 -0.13 4.42 -12.97
N ILE A 145 0.31 3.16 -12.90
CA ILE A 145 1.60 2.76 -12.27
C ILE A 145 2.78 3.48 -12.94
N LEU A 146 2.73 3.65 -14.27
CA LEU A 146 3.76 4.33 -15.05
C LEU A 146 3.64 5.86 -15.01
N GLY A 147 2.62 6.41 -14.34
CA GLY A 147 2.35 7.84 -14.28
C GLY A 147 1.86 8.45 -15.59
N LYS A 148 1.33 7.62 -16.50
CA LYS A 148 0.79 8.04 -17.80
C LYS A 148 -0.69 8.45 -17.74
N SER A 149 -1.38 8.06 -16.67
CA SER A 149 -2.77 8.41 -16.40
C SER A 149 -2.97 8.77 -14.92
N ASP A 150 -4.00 9.56 -14.67
CA ASP A 150 -4.45 9.95 -13.33
C ASP A 150 -5.81 9.30 -13.02
N ASP A 151 -5.90 7.99 -13.20
CA ASP A 151 -7.12 7.20 -13.05
C ASP A 151 -6.99 6.12 -11.96
N ILE A 152 -6.01 6.24 -11.04
CA ILE A 152 -5.68 5.16 -10.09
C ILE A 152 -6.84 4.78 -9.18
N GLY A 153 -7.67 5.73 -8.75
CA GLY A 153 -8.87 5.48 -7.93
C GLY A 153 -10.02 4.80 -8.67
N ARG A 154 -9.93 4.66 -10.01
CA ARG A 154 -10.83 3.80 -10.78
C ARG A 154 -10.58 2.33 -10.49
N TRP A 155 -9.31 1.98 -10.30
CA TRP A 155 -8.84 0.59 -10.24
C TRP A 155 -8.44 0.13 -8.84
N VAL A 156 -8.00 1.04 -7.98
CA VAL A 156 -7.51 0.77 -6.62
C VAL A 156 -8.49 1.33 -5.59
N GLY A 157 -8.73 0.56 -4.53
CA GLY A 157 -9.57 0.96 -3.42
C GLY A 157 -9.42 0.02 -2.23
N CYS A 158 -10.34 0.09 -1.28
CA CYS A 158 -10.43 -0.86 -0.17
C CYS A 158 -11.71 -1.67 -0.25
N SER A 159 -11.64 -2.90 0.26
CA SER A 159 -12.81 -3.73 0.54
C SER A 159 -13.60 -3.12 1.70
N ASP A 160 -14.93 -3.20 1.63
CA ASP A 160 -15.83 -2.88 2.74
C ASP A 160 -15.77 -3.93 3.87
N ARG A 161 -15.20 -5.11 3.56
CA ARG A 161 -15.01 -6.23 4.48
C ARG A 161 -13.53 -6.51 4.72
N ARG A 162 -13.21 -6.92 5.94
CA ARG A 162 -11.88 -7.42 6.33
C ARG A 162 -11.94 -8.95 6.40
N GLU A 163 -11.51 -9.61 5.34
CA GLU A 163 -11.64 -11.06 5.16
C GLU A 163 -10.32 -11.80 5.45
N PHE A 164 -9.17 -11.16 5.24
CA PHE A 164 -7.89 -11.80 5.52
C PHE A 164 -7.69 -11.94 7.03
N PRO A 165 -7.37 -13.16 7.49
CA PRO A 165 -7.13 -13.40 8.91
C PRO A 165 -5.85 -12.68 9.36
N VAL A 166 -5.79 -12.45 10.67
CA VAL A 166 -4.58 -11.95 11.32
C VAL A 166 -3.48 -13.01 11.19
N ARG A 167 -2.31 -12.62 10.66
CA ARG A 167 -1.18 -13.52 10.41
C ARG A 167 0.15 -12.85 10.71
N ASP A 168 1.12 -13.62 11.20
CA ASP A 168 2.48 -13.14 11.42
C ASP A 168 3.30 -13.12 10.12
N CYS A 169 2.91 -12.26 9.20
CA CYS A 169 3.62 -11.99 7.95
C CYS A 169 3.56 -10.50 7.61
N ASN A 170 4.29 -10.07 6.58
CA ASN A 170 4.26 -8.67 6.13
C ASN A 170 3.11 -8.39 5.15
N ILE A 171 2.66 -9.40 4.40
CA ILE A 171 1.66 -9.26 3.33
C ILE A 171 0.82 -10.54 3.28
N SER A 172 -0.50 -10.41 3.22
CA SER A 172 -1.42 -11.43 2.72
C SER A 172 -1.96 -10.97 1.37
N VAL A 173 -2.03 -11.89 0.41
CA VAL A 173 -2.51 -11.61 -0.93
C VAL A 173 -3.38 -12.77 -1.41
N GLY A 174 -4.45 -12.43 -2.11
CA GLY A 174 -5.40 -13.35 -2.71
C GLY A 174 -5.98 -12.72 -3.97
N PHE A 175 -6.79 -13.47 -4.71
CA PHE A 175 -7.37 -12.96 -5.95
C PHE A 175 -8.73 -13.60 -6.22
N VAL A 176 -9.52 -12.90 -7.02
CA VAL A 176 -10.75 -13.43 -7.60
C VAL A 176 -10.82 -13.00 -9.06
N ILE A 177 -11.35 -13.86 -9.91
CA ILE A 177 -11.72 -13.49 -11.29
C ILE A 177 -13.22 -13.20 -11.28
N LEU A 178 -13.58 -11.97 -11.60
CA LEU A 178 -14.96 -11.51 -11.72
C LEU A 178 -15.53 -11.90 -13.12
N PRO A 179 -16.85 -11.72 -13.35
CA PRO A 179 -17.40 -11.79 -14.69
C PRO A 179 -16.62 -10.90 -15.68
N GLU A 180 -16.70 -11.22 -16.97
CA GLU A 180 -15.92 -10.55 -18.03
C GLU A 180 -14.40 -10.76 -17.92
N ASP A 181 -13.98 -11.81 -17.19
CA ASP A 181 -12.59 -12.23 -17.04
C ASP A 181 -11.70 -11.18 -16.36
N GLU A 182 -12.26 -10.36 -15.48
CA GLU A 182 -11.51 -9.33 -14.76
C GLU A 182 -10.83 -9.89 -13.52
N LEU A 183 -9.50 -9.81 -13.48
CA LEU A 183 -8.71 -10.21 -12.32
C LEU A 183 -8.69 -9.11 -11.27
N VAL A 184 -9.21 -9.42 -10.09
CA VAL A 184 -9.12 -8.58 -8.90
C VAL A 184 -8.15 -9.21 -7.91
N VAL A 185 -7.16 -8.44 -7.46
CA VAL A 185 -6.22 -8.85 -6.43
C VAL A 185 -6.54 -8.13 -5.13
N LYS A 186 -6.59 -8.89 -4.03
CA LYS A 186 -6.77 -8.37 -2.67
C LYS A 186 -5.44 -8.42 -1.92
N ILE A 187 -5.09 -7.35 -1.23
CA ILE A 187 -3.82 -7.19 -0.49
C ILE A 187 -4.11 -6.68 0.91
N LYS A 188 -3.63 -7.40 1.93
CA LYS A 188 -3.53 -6.87 3.30
C LYS A 188 -2.07 -6.65 3.66
N MET A 189 -1.73 -5.39 3.94
CA MET A 189 -0.40 -5.03 4.44
C MET A 189 -0.36 -5.22 5.94
N PHE A 190 0.73 -5.82 6.43
CA PHE A 190 0.94 -6.16 7.83
C PHE A 190 -0.27 -6.85 8.48
N PRO A 191 -0.69 -8.04 8.00
CA PRO A 191 -1.89 -8.73 8.48
C PRO A 191 -1.94 -8.97 9.98
N ARG A 192 -0.82 -8.87 10.70
CA ARG A 192 -0.79 -8.90 12.17
C ARG A 192 -1.58 -7.74 12.82
N PHE A 193 -1.86 -6.68 12.07
CA PHE A 193 -2.75 -5.60 12.44
C PHE A 193 -4.07 -5.74 11.69
N ASP A 194 -5.16 -5.35 12.34
CA ASP A 194 -6.47 -5.29 11.68
C ASP A 194 -6.58 -3.98 10.87
N GLY A 195 -5.77 -3.88 9.82
CA GLY A 195 -5.79 -2.75 8.89
C GLY A 195 -6.60 -3.02 7.63
N ALA A 196 -6.71 -1.99 6.80
CA ALA A 196 -7.41 -2.00 5.53
C ALA A 196 -6.95 -3.13 4.60
N GLU A 197 -7.92 -3.66 3.86
CA GLU A 197 -7.69 -4.63 2.79
C GLU A 197 -7.88 -3.92 1.46
N TYR A 198 -6.79 -3.81 0.71
CA TYR A 198 -6.79 -3.15 -0.58
C TYR A 198 -7.25 -4.10 -1.66
N ILE A 199 -8.05 -3.57 -2.58
CA ILE A 199 -8.53 -4.30 -3.75
C ILE A 199 -8.10 -3.56 -5.01
N VAL A 200 -7.62 -4.32 -5.99
CA VAL A 200 -7.09 -3.80 -7.25
C VAL A 200 -7.69 -4.58 -8.40
N VAL A 201 -8.41 -3.90 -9.28
CA VAL A 201 -8.83 -4.44 -10.58
C VAL A 201 -7.64 -4.34 -11.52
N VAL A 202 -6.93 -5.46 -11.74
CA VAL A 202 -5.64 -5.45 -12.44
C VAL A 202 -5.82 -5.32 -13.96
N GLY A 203 -6.80 -6.04 -14.51
CA GLY A 203 -6.97 -6.18 -15.95
C GLY A 203 -7.85 -7.38 -16.31
N ARG A 204 -8.07 -7.55 -17.61
CA ARG A 204 -8.81 -8.69 -18.17
C ARG A 204 -7.85 -9.80 -18.58
N VAL A 205 -8.04 -10.98 -18.00
CA VAL A 205 -7.26 -12.18 -18.33
C VAL A 205 -7.85 -12.88 -19.55
N LYS A 206 -7.00 -13.55 -20.32
CA LYS A 206 -7.46 -14.40 -21.44
C LYS A 206 -8.28 -15.57 -20.89
N ALA A 207 -9.37 -15.92 -21.58
CA ALA A 207 -10.30 -16.98 -21.18
C ALA A 207 -9.63 -18.31 -20.79
N LEU A 208 -8.55 -18.70 -21.48
CA LEU A 208 -7.74 -19.89 -21.17
C LEU A 208 -7.27 -19.93 -19.70
N TYR A 209 -6.87 -18.78 -19.15
CA TYR A 209 -6.33 -18.69 -17.79
C TYR A 209 -7.44 -18.74 -16.74
N ARG A 210 -8.63 -18.21 -17.05
CA ARG A 210 -9.82 -18.40 -16.20
C ARG A 210 -10.14 -19.90 -16.08
N ASP A 211 -10.22 -20.60 -17.20
CA ASP A 211 -10.57 -22.01 -17.24
C ASP A 211 -9.52 -22.87 -16.52
N TRP A 212 -8.24 -22.51 -16.64
CA TRP A 212 -7.15 -23.14 -15.89
C TRP A 212 -7.28 -22.98 -14.37
N VAL A 213 -7.63 -21.79 -13.86
CA VAL A 213 -7.86 -21.58 -12.42
C VAL A 213 -9.05 -22.41 -11.92
N HIS A 214 -10.17 -22.39 -12.65
CA HIS A 214 -11.34 -23.18 -12.29
C HIS A 214 -11.04 -24.69 -12.29
N SER A 215 -10.22 -25.17 -13.23
CA SER A 215 -9.83 -26.58 -13.33
C SER A 215 -9.02 -27.08 -12.12
N ARG A 216 -8.33 -26.18 -11.42
CA ARG A 216 -7.52 -26.51 -10.24
C ARG A 216 -8.28 -26.39 -8.92
N GLY A 217 -9.53 -25.94 -8.95
CA GLY A 217 -10.28 -25.64 -7.72
C GLY A 217 -9.64 -24.52 -6.89
N GLU A 218 -8.71 -23.75 -7.47
CA GLU A 218 -8.11 -22.58 -6.85
C GLU A 218 -9.18 -21.48 -6.75
N ARG A 219 -9.81 -21.39 -5.58
CA ARG A 219 -10.54 -20.20 -5.15
C ARG A 219 -9.59 -19.42 -4.24
N GLY A 220 -9.11 -18.29 -4.74
CA GLY A 220 -8.15 -17.41 -4.05
C GLY A 220 -8.78 -16.56 -2.96
#